data_AF-A0A3D3Z3Z3-F1
#
_entry.id   AF-A0A3D3Z3Z3-F1
#
_cell.length_a   1.000
_cell.length_b   1.000
_cell.length_c   1.000
_cell.angle_alpha   90.00
_cell.angle_beta   90.00
_cell.angle_gamma   90.00
#
_symmetry.space_group_name_H-M   'P 1'
#
loop_
_entity.id
_entity.type
_entity.pdbx_description
1 polymer ?
#
loop_
_entity_poly.entity_id
_entity_poly.type
_entity_poly.pdbx_seq_one_letter_code
_entity_poly.pdbx_strand_id
1 'polypeptide(L)'
;MTTRKQLTLHLDDTTARALDHEAKLRGLTLSRAANDALKRVLIHDRADAIADTIKARLDRLDQRDLARGRDMAILRETLLAFVRVWFTYAGPLERQDDDDQAEALFDAFLDEVARGVRG
;
A
#
# COMPACT_ATOMS: atom_id res chain seq x y z
N MET A 1 -21.76 -24.40 -17.72
CA MET A 1 -22.77 -23.95 -18.71
C MET A 1 -23.12 -22.50 -18.40
N THR A 2 -22.79 -21.54 -19.26
CA THR A 2 -23.21 -20.15 -19.05
C THR A 2 -24.71 -20.03 -19.32
N THR A 3 -25.50 -19.86 -18.26
CA THR A 3 -26.93 -19.59 -18.35
C THR A 3 -27.15 -18.22 -19.00
N ARG A 4 -27.87 -18.18 -20.13
CA ARG A 4 -28.27 -16.91 -20.78
C ARG A 4 -29.63 -16.49 -20.23
N LYS A 5 -29.74 -15.24 -19.77
CA LYS A 5 -31.00 -14.63 -19.34
C LYS A 5 -31.46 -13.63 -20.41
N GLN A 6 -32.70 -13.74 -20.87
CA GLN A 6 -33.29 -12.75 -21.78
C GLN A 6 -33.70 -11.51 -20.97
N LEU A 7 -33.33 -10.34 -21.46
CA LEU A 7 -33.68 -9.04 -20.90
C LEU A 7 -34.36 -8.22 -22.00
N THR A 8 -35.51 -7.64 -21.70
CA THR A 8 -36.20 -6.71 -22.61
C THR A 8 -35.87 -5.30 -22.17
N LEU A 9 -35.18 -4.55 -23.01
CA LEU A 9 -34.69 -3.21 -22.76
C LEU A 9 -35.15 -2.32 -23.92
N HIS A 10 -35.53 -1.08 -23.64
CA HIS A 10 -35.80 -0.09 -24.68
C HIS A 10 -34.56 0.76 -24.84
N LEU A 11 -34.02 0.80 -26.05
CA LEU A 11 -32.89 1.61 -26.42
C LEU A 11 -33.40 2.79 -27.25
N ASP A 12 -32.80 3.94 -27.09
CA ASP A 12 -33.04 5.05 -28.02
C ASP A 12 -32.52 4.69 -29.42
N ASP A 13 -33.06 5.39 -30.42
CA ASP A 13 -32.74 5.12 -31.84
C ASP A 13 -31.25 5.31 -32.15
N THR A 14 -30.57 6.23 -31.46
CA THR A 14 -29.14 6.46 -31.69
C THR A 14 -28.29 5.28 -31.19
N THR A 15 -28.60 4.76 -29.99
CA THR A 15 -27.94 3.59 -29.42
C THR A 15 -28.23 2.32 -30.22
N ALA A 16 -29.48 2.13 -30.68
CA ALA A 16 -29.86 0.99 -31.50
C ALA A 16 -29.10 0.96 -32.84
N ARG A 17 -28.99 2.11 -33.51
CA ARG A 17 -28.22 2.24 -34.76
C ARG A 17 -26.73 2.01 -34.55
N ALA A 18 -26.16 2.54 -33.47
CA ALA A 18 -24.76 2.32 -33.13
C ALA A 18 -24.47 0.82 -32.90
N LEU A 19 -25.36 0.10 -32.21
CA LEU A 19 -25.24 -1.34 -31.99
C LEU A 19 -25.36 -2.15 -33.29
N ASP A 20 -26.28 -1.78 -34.18
CA ASP A 20 -26.45 -2.44 -35.47
C ASP A 20 -25.23 -2.21 -36.38
N HIS A 21 -24.69 -0.99 -36.39
CA HIS A 21 -23.45 -0.67 -37.09
C HIS A 21 -22.28 -1.49 -36.55
N GLU A 22 -22.12 -1.57 -35.23
CA GLU A 22 -21.07 -2.36 -34.58
C GLU A 22 -21.21 -3.86 -34.87
N ALA A 23 -22.46 -4.37 -34.87
CA ALA A 23 -22.76 -5.76 -35.22
C ALA A 23 -22.34 -6.07 -36.67
N LYS A 24 -22.64 -5.17 -37.61
CA LYS A 24 -22.25 -5.28 -39.02
C LYS A 24 -20.73 -5.23 -39.19
N LEU A 25 -20.06 -4.28 -38.56
CA LEU A 25 -18.60 -4.14 -38.62
C LEU A 25 -17.88 -5.41 -38.16
N ARG A 26 -18.39 -6.06 -37.11
CA ARG A 26 -17.76 -7.25 -36.52
C ARG A 26 -18.31 -8.58 -37.05
N GLY A 27 -19.31 -8.56 -37.94
CA GLY A 27 -19.99 -9.76 -38.42
C GLY A 27 -20.70 -10.55 -37.31
N LEU A 28 -21.20 -9.86 -36.27
CA LEU A 28 -21.86 -10.47 -35.12
C LEU A 28 -23.37 -10.27 -35.19
N THR A 29 -24.12 -11.08 -34.43
CA THR A 29 -25.54 -10.81 -34.21
C THR A 29 -25.71 -9.61 -33.28
N LEU A 30 -26.80 -8.86 -33.43
CA LEU A 30 -27.10 -7.68 -32.61
C LEU A 30 -27.05 -8.00 -31.10
N SER A 31 -27.62 -9.13 -30.68
CA SER A 31 -27.59 -9.58 -29.29
C SER A 31 -26.16 -9.87 -28.80
N ARG A 32 -25.30 -10.43 -29.65
CA ARG A 32 -23.89 -10.70 -29.30
C ARG A 32 -23.08 -9.41 -29.23
N ALA A 33 -23.23 -8.52 -30.20
CA ALA A 33 -22.61 -7.20 -30.18
C ALA A 33 -23.01 -6.39 -28.94
N ALA A 34 -24.31 -6.39 -28.60
CA ALA A 34 -24.83 -5.74 -27.40
C ALA A 34 -24.25 -6.34 -26.12
N ASN A 35 -24.20 -7.68 -26.03
CA ASN A 35 -23.63 -8.34 -24.86
C ASN A 35 -22.13 -8.05 -24.71
N ASP A 36 -21.37 -8.03 -25.80
CA ASP A 36 -19.93 -7.74 -25.76
C ASP A 36 -19.65 -6.27 -25.41
N ALA A 37 -20.46 -5.33 -25.92
CA ALA A 37 -20.39 -3.92 -25.55
C ALA A 37 -20.71 -3.72 -24.05
N LEU A 38 -21.80 -4.32 -23.57
CA LEU A 38 -22.19 -4.25 -22.15
C LEU A 38 -21.15 -4.92 -21.25
N LYS A 39 -20.57 -6.06 -21.65
CA LYS A 39 -19.48 -6.69 -20.90
C LYS A 39 -18.26 -5.79 -20.81
N ARG A 40 -17.88 -5.15 -21.92
CA ARG A 40 -16.73 -4.23 -21.93
C ARG A 40 -16.95 -3.10 -20.93
N VAL A 41 -18.07 -2.39 -21.03
CA VAL A 41 -18.36 -1.26 -20.14
C VAL A 41 -18.57 -1.71 -18.69
N LEU A 42 -19.38 -2.74 -18.44
CA LEU A 42 -19.80 -3.07 -17.07
C LEU A 42 -18.81 -3.96 -16.33
N ILE A 43 -18.05 -4.80 -17.03
CA ILE A 43 -17.13 -5.77 -16.42
C ILE A 43 -15.69 -5.27 -16.51
N HIS A 44 -15.26 -4.71 -17.64
CA HIS A 44 -13.87 -4.24 -17.77
C HIS A 44 -13.63 -2.99 -16.94
N ASP A 45 -14.50 -1.97 -17.02
CA ASP A 45 -14.34 -0.75 -16.21
C ASP A 45 -14.34 -1.05 -14.71
N ARG A 46 -15.16 -2.02 -14.28
CA ARG A 46 -15.18 -2.46 -12.88
C ARG A 46 -13.89 -3.19 -12.49
N ALA A 47 -13.34 -4.02 -13.38
CA ALA A 47 -12.08 -4.72 -13.13
C ALA A 47 -10.90 -3.73 -13.06
N ASP A 48 -10.87 -2.74 -13.95
CA ASP A 48 -9.82 -1.72 -14.00
C ASP A 48 -9.89 -0.81 -12.77
N ALA A 49 -11.09 -0.36 -12.37
CA ALA A 49 -11.26 0.43 -11.15
C ALA A 49 -10.84 -0.33 -9.87
N ILE A 50 -11.09 -1.63 -9.81
CA ILE A 50 -10.63 -2.49 -8.71
C ILE A 50 -9.10 -2.62 -8.75
N ALA A 51 -8.52 -2.88 -9.93
CA ALA A 51 -7.08 -3.01 -10.10
C ALA A 51 -6.35 -1.74 -9.67
N ASP A 52 -6.84 -0.57 -10.06
CA ASP A 52 -6.25 0.71 -9.67
C ASP A 52 -6.39 1.00 -8.18
N THR A 53 -7.53 0.63 -7.57
CA THR A 53 -7.69 0.70 -6.11
C THR A 53 -6.70 -0.22 -5.39
N ILE A 54 -6.45 -1.42 -5.91
CA ILE A 54 -5.49 -2.37 -5.33
C ILE A 54 -4.07 -1.82 -5.46
N LYS A 55 -3.67 -1.32 -6.64
CA LYS A 55 -2.36 -0.67 -6.84
C LYS A 55 -2.14 0.47 -5.85
N ALA A 56 -3.11 1.39 -5.73
CA ALA A 56 -3.01 2.52 -4.81
C ALA A 56 -2.88 2.07 -3.33
N ARG A 57 -3.49 0.94 -2.96
CA ARG A 57 -3.32 0.36 -1.62
C ARG A 57 -1.94 -0.28 -1.44
N LEU A 58 -1.43 -0.96 -2.46
CA LEU A 58 -0.11 -1.57 -2.45
C LEU A 58 0.98 -0.50 -2.38
N ASP A 59 0.88 0.58 -3.17
CA ASP A 59 1.80 1.72 -3.12
C ASP A 59 1.87 2.33 -1.71
N ARG A 60 0.71 2.44 -1.03
CA ARG A 60 0.67 2.91 0.37
C ARG A 60 1.32 1.92 1.34
N LEU A 61 1.22 0.62 1.11
CA LEU A 61 1.89 -0.39 1.93
C LEU A 61 3.41 -0.32 1.74
N ASP A 62 3.87 -0.24 0.49
CA ASP A 62 5.30 -0.11 0.17
C ASP A 62 5.90 1.15 0.81
N GLN A 63 5.19 2.29 0.75
CA GLN A 63 5.63 3.51 1.42
C GLN A 63 5.72 3.35 2.95
N ARG A 64 4.78 2.61 3.57
CA ARG A 64 4.84 2.32 5.01
C ARG A 64 5.98 1.37 5.35
N ASP A 65 6.29 0.41 4.50
CA ASP A 65 7.38 -0.53 4.72
C ASP A 65 8.75 0.14 4.53
N LEU A 66 8.88 1.06 3.57
CA LEU A 66 10.07 1.92 3.45
C LEU A 66 10.26 2.79 4.70
N ALA A 67 9.19 3.43 5.20
CA ALA A 67 9.25 4.21 6.42
C ALA A 67 9.67 3.36 7.64
N ARG A 68 9.09 2.15 7.80
CA ARG A 68 9.48 1.20 8.84
C ARG A 68 10.93 0.74 8.72
N GLY A 69 11.41 0.51 7.50
CA GLY A 69 12.81 0.15 7.25
C GLY A 69 13.76 1.23 7.73
N ARG A 70 13.44 2.51 7.45
CA ARG A 70 14.18 3.65 7.98
C ARG A 70 14.12 3.73 9.50
N ASP A 71 12.95 3.59 10.10
CA ASP A 71 12.79 3.64 11.55
C ASP A 71 13.58 2.51 12.24
N MET A 72 13.59 1.32 11.64
CA MET A 72 14.39 0.18 12.13
C MET A 72 15.90 0.44 12.02
N ALA A 73 16.36 1.08 10.94
CA ALA A 73 17.77 1.46 10.80
C ALA A 73 18.18 2.44 11.90
N ILE A 74 17.35 3.46 12.15
CA ILE A 74 17.57 4.43 13.24
C ILE A 74 17.62 3.73 14.60
N LEU A 75 16.69 2.82 14.89
CA LEU A 75 16.68 2.05 16.14
C LEU A 75 17.96 1.21 16.31
N ARG A 76 18.46 0.61 15.21
CA ARG A 76 19.70 -0.16 15.21
C ARG A 76 20.92 0.70 15.54
N GLU A 77 21.02 1.87 14.91
CA GLU A 77 22.11 2.82 15.16
C GLU A 77 22.06 3.35 16.59
N THR A 78 20.86 3.69 17.06
CA THR A 78 20.56 4.09 18.42
C THR A 78 21.04 3.05 19.43
N LEU A 79 20.66 1.78 19.27
CA LEU A 79 21.08 0.70 20.16
C LEU A 79 22.60 0.49 20.14
N LEU A 80 23.23 0.56 18.97
CA LEU A 80 24.69 0.44 18.87
C LEU A 80 25.41 1.57 19.60
N ALA A 81 24.91 2.81 19.46
CA ALA A 81 25.42 3.96 20.18
C ALA A 81 25.24 3.80 21.70
N PHE A 82 24.08 3.33 22.16
CA PHE A 82 23.84 3.02 23.57
C PHE A 82 24.88 2.05 24.10
N VAL A 83 25.03 0.89 23.45
CA VAL A 83 25.95 -0.17 23.87
C VAL A 83 27.39 0.36 23.90
N ARG A 84 27.79 1.17 22.91
CA ARG A 84 29.12 1.78 22.88
C ARG A 84 29.33 2.74 24.04
N VAL A 85 28.39 3.64 24.30
CA VAL A 85 28.43 4.58 25.43
C VAL A 85 28.48 3.80 26.73
N TRP A 86 27.60 2.81 26.91
CA TRP A 86 27.56 1.94 28.08
C TRP A 86 28.92 1.28 28.32
N PHE A 87 29.53 0.61 27.34
CA PHE A 87 30.84 -0.02 27.53
C PHE A 87 32.00 0.97 27.68
N THR A 88 31.83 2.23 27.25
CA THR A 88 32.87 3.26 27.41
C THR A 88 32.87 3.84 28.82
N TYR A 89 31.69 3.99 29.43
CA TYR A 89 31.51 4.66 30.72
C TYR A 89 31.13 3.74 31.87
N ALA A 90 30.67 2.52 31.58
CA ALA A 90 30.60 1.47 32.59
C ALA A 90 32.05 1.18 33.00
N GLY A 91 32.44 1.68 34.16
CA GLY A 91 33.67 1.27 34.82
C GLY A 91 33.69 -0.25 35.05
N PRO A 92 34.73 -0.78 35.71
CA PRO A 92 34.70 -2.16 36.18
C PRO A 92 33.37 -2.41 36.90
N LEU A 93 32.73 -3.56 36.67
CA LEU A 93 31.56 -4.02 37.43
C LEU A 93 31.98 -4.30 38.88
N GLU A 94 32.35 -3.26 39.61
CA GLU A 94 32.31 -3.27 41.06
C GLU A 94 30.83 -3.34 41.44
N ARG A 95 30.51 -4.06 42.52
CA ARG A 95 29.15 -4.11 43.05
C ARG A 95 28.78 -2.69 43.50
N GLN A 96 28.25 -1.89 42.59
CA GLN A 96 27.80 -0.54 42.83
C GLN A 96 26.29 -0.59 43.01
N ASP A 97 25.85 -0.14 44.19
CA ASP A 97 24.44 0.04 44.53
C ASP A 97 23.90 1.41 44.01
N ASP A 98 24.65 2.13 43.18
CA ASP A 98 24.31 3.48 42.67
C ASP A 98 23.53 3.40 41.34
N ASP A 99 22.26 3.00 41.44
CA ASP A 99 21.29 3.03 40.32
C ASP A 99 21.18 4.44 39.68
N ASP A 100 21.36 5.50 40.48
CA ASP A 100 21.26 6.90 40.07
C ASP A 100 22.26 7.28 38.95
N GLN A 101 23.46 6.67 38.95
CA GLN A 101 24.48 6.97 37.93
C GLN A 101 24.18 6.28 36.60
N ALA A 102 23.58 5.10 36.63
CA ALA A 102 23.15 4.40 35.42
C ALA A 102 21.97 5.13 34.75
N GLU A 103 21.04 5.67 35.56
CA GLU A 103 19.89 6.43 35.08
C GLU A 103 20.31 7.74 34.40
N ALA A 104 21.24 8.50 35.00
CA ALA A 104 21.76 9.73 34.41
C ALA A 104 22.48 9.52 33.05
N LEU A 105 23.21 8.41 32.90
CA LEU A 105 23.86 8.05 31.64
C LEU A 105 22.85 7.63 30.57
N PHE A 106 21.78 6.95 30.97
CA PHE A 106 20.69 6.58 30.06
C PHE A 106 19.93 7.81 29.56
N ASP A 107 19.61 8.76 30.43
CA ASP A 107 18.94 10.01 30.06
C ASP A 107 19.78 10.85 29.09
N ALA A 108 21.09 10.99 29.35
CA ALA A 108 22.01 11.69 28.46
C ALA A 108 22.07 11.03 27.06
N PHE A 109 21.97 9.70 27.01
CA PHE A 109 21.89 8.97 25.74
C PHE A 109 20.56 9.25 25.01
N LEU A 110 19.42 9.22 25.71
CA LEU A 110 18.11 9.50 25.10
C LEU A 110 18.07 10.89 24.44
N ASP A 111 18.71 11.89 25.06
CA ASP A 111 18.80 13.24 24.51
C ASP A 111 19.63 13.31 23.21
N GLU A 112 20.70 12.52 23.09
CA GLU A 112 21.51 12.43 21.88
C GLU A 112 20.72 11.78 20.73
N VAL A 113 19.99 10.71 21.05
CA VAL A 113 19.13 9.99 20.09
C VAL A 113 18.02 10.91 19.58
N ALA A 114 17.36 11.65 20.48
CA ALA A 114 16.30 12.58 20.11
C ALA A 114 16.79 13.68 19.15
N ARG A 115 18.07 14.07 19.23
CA ARG A 115 18.69 15.00 18.27
C ARG A 115 18.98 14.35 16.93
N GLY A 116 19.47 13.11 16.91
CA GLY A 116 19.74 12.36 15.68
C GLY A 116 18.48 12.04 14.87
N VAL A 117 17.34 11.75 15.51
CA VAL A 117 16.07 11.43 14.82
C VAL A 117 15.40 12.65 14.17
N ARG A 118 15.71 13.86 14.64
CA ARG A 118 15.15 15.11 14.09
C ARG A 118 15.95 15.66 12.90
N GLY A 119 17.14 15.12 12.63
CA GLY A 119 18.07 15.55 11.58
C GLY A 119 17.91 14.84 10.24
#